data_AF-A0A4U0XEQ0-F1
#
_entry.id   AF-A0A4U0XEQ0-F1
#
_cell.length_a   1.000
_cell.length_b   1.000
_cell.length_c   1.000
_cell.angle_alpha   90.00
_cell.angle_beta   90.00
_cell.angle_gamma   90.00
#
_symmetry.space_group_name_H-M   'P 1'
#
loop_
_entity.id
_entity.type
_entity.pdbx_description
1 polymer ?
#
loop_
_entity_poly.entity_id
_entity_poly.type
_entity_poly.pdbx_seq_one_letter_code
_entity_poly.pdbx_strand_id
1 'polypeptide(L)'
;MLLFQHNNLRSVEWVGIRRELAAALRKVDDSLAADGRPDYFGDGIKLQIIQKGIFASALKVVEFYHPEQQPQAPVHHPTDPATATSATIPDTLAASDDTRLTHGLSRTAHEVAEANRRNKKLKHGLEPLLSGPLVLVTFPTVSPRHLKAVFEILAPSKEFPAPKRKANPGYHEPAVQSGLQKLMVLGARVEGKVFDMEGARWVGSIEGGLDGLRAQLVAMLQGVGAGITNTLESAGKSLYFTMESRRSILDDEQKAQAGEAPKEG
;
A
#
# COMPACT_ATOMS: atom_id res chain seq x y z
N MET A 1 -6.03 1.20 0.27
CA MET A 1 -7.11 1.66 -0.62
C MET A 1 -6.61 2.79 -1.50
N LEU A 2 -7.06 2.86 -2.75
CA LEU A 2 -6.77 3.95 -3.69
C LEU A 2 -8.02 4.80 -3.88
N LEU A 3 -7.86 6.12 -3.94
CA LEU A 3 -8.94 7.07 -4.19
C LEU A 3 -8.83 7.58 -5.63
N PHE A 4 -9.94 7.48 -6.35
CA PHE A 4 -10.12 8.00 -7.69
C PHE A 4 -11.25 9.03 -7.69
N GLN A 5 -11.06 10.08 -8.47
CA GLN A 5 -12.15 10.93 -8.92
C GLN A 5 -12.68 10.39 -10.24
N HIS A 6 -14.00 10.42 -10.40
CA HIS A 6 -14.64 10.00 -11.65
C HIS A 6 -15.49 11.13 -12.20
N ASN A 7 -15.47 11.33 -13.53
CA ASN A 7 -16.25 12.37 -14.18
C ASN A 7 -17.28 11.78 -15.15
N ASN A 8 -18.55 11.72 -14.71
CA ASN A 8 -19.69 11.32 -15.55
C ASN A 8 -19.45 10.06 -16.42
N LEU A 9 -19.07 8.95 -15.78
CA LEU A 9 -18.91 7.66 -16.46
C LEU A 9 -20.28 7.01 -16.72
N ARG A 10 -20.45 6.47 -17.92
CA ARG A 10 -21.66 5.72 -18.32
C ARG A 10 -21.58 4.27 -17.85
N SER A 11 -22.73 3.59 -17.74
CA SER A 11 -22.77 2.19 -17.28
C SER A 11 -21.96 1.23 -18.14
N VAL A 12 -21.94 1.44 -19.46
CA VAL A 12 -21.12 0.63 -20.40
C VAL A 12 -19.63 0.80 -20.12
N GLU A 13 -19.21 2.03 -19.81
CA GLU A 13 -17.81 2.36 -19.48
C GLU A 13 -17.41 1.70 -18.15
N TRP A 14 -18.29 1.74 -17.15
CA TRP A 14 -18.08 1.06 -15.86
C TRP A 14 -17.92 -0.45 -15.99
N VAL A 15 -18.81 -1.10 -16.76
CA VAL A 15 -18.74 -2.55 -16.96
C VAL A 15 -17.46 -2.92 -17.69
N GLY A 16 -17.08 -2.15 -18.73
CA GLY A 16 -15.83 -2.34 -19.44
C GLY A 16 -14.60 -2.23 -18.52
N ILE A 17 -14.50 -1.16 -17.73
CA ILE A 17 -13.37 -0.96 -16.81
C ILE A 17 -13.30 -2.07 -15.76
N ARG A 18 -14.43 -2.45 -15.15
CA ARG A 18 -14.47 -3.52 -14.15
C ARG A 18 -14.10 -4.88 -14.75
N ARG A 19 -14.50 -5.15 -16.00
CA ARG A 19 -14.13 -6.37 -16.73
C ARG A 19 -12.62 -6.46 -16.92
N GLU A 20 -11.99 -5.39 -17.41
CA GLU A 20 -10.54 -5.38 -17.64
C GLU A 20 -9.76 -5.43 -16.33
N LEU A 21 -10.22 -4.74 -15.29
CA LEU A 21 -9.63 -4.80 -13.96
C LEU A 21 -9.67 -6.23 -13.39
N ALA A 22 -10.83 -6.88 -13.43
CA ALA A 22 -10.98 -8.27 -12.97
C ALA A 22 -10.10 -9.24 -13.77
N ALA A 23 -10.00 -9.06 -15.09
CA ALA A 23 -9.13 -9.88 -15.94
C ALA A 23 -7.65 -9.68 -15.61
N ALA A 24 -7.21 -8.44 -15.35
CA ALA A 24 -5.83 -8.15 -14.96
C ALA A 24 -5.48 -8.72 -13.59
N LEU A 25 -6.39 -8.60 -12.61
CA LEU A 25 -6.18 -9.15 -11.27
C LEU A 25 -6.12 -10.68 -11.28
N ARG A 26 -6.97 -11.35 -12.05
CA ARG A 26 -6.91 -12.82 -12.24
C ARG A 26 -5.57 -13.26 -12.82
N LYS A 27 -5.03 -12.53 -13.81
CA LYS A 27 -3.69 -12.82 -14.35
C LYS A 27 -2.60 -12.69 -13.29
N VAL A 28 -2.75 -11.77 -12.34
CA VAL A 28 -1.82 -11.64 -11.21
C VAL A 28 -1.97 -12.82 -10.26
N ASP A 29 -3.20 -13.21 -9.89
CA ASP A 29 -3.46 -14.39 -9.06
C ASP A 29 -2.88 -15.66 -9.70
N ASP A 30 -3.09 -15.88 -11.01
CA ASP A 30 -2.53 -17.02 -11.75
C ASP A 30 -1.00 -17.03 -11.69
N SER A 31 -0.38 -15.84 -11.81
CA SER A 31 1.07 -15.71 -11.74
C SER A 31 1.63 -15.93 -10.33
N LEU A 32 0.87 -15.58 -9.29
CA LEU A 32 1.23 -15.88 -7.89
C LEU A 32 1.04 -17.36 -7.56
N ALA A 33 0.01 -17.99 -8.11
CA ALA A 33 -0.22 -19.42 -8.00
C ALA A 33 0.93 -20.23 -8.63
N ALA A 34 1.45 -19.78 -9.78
CA ALA A 34 2.63 -20.36 -10.40
C ALA A 34 3.91 -20.24 -9.53
N ASP A 35 4.03 -19.15 -8.78
CA ASP A 35 5.10 -18.93 -7.80
C ASP A 35 4.90 -19.74 -6.49
N GLY A 36 3.88 -20.60 -6.42
CA GLY A 36 3.60 -21.48 -5.28
C GLY A 36 2.89 -20.80 -4.11
N ARG A 37 2.31 -19.61 -4.31
CA ARG A 37 1.60 -18.84 -3.28
C ARG A 37 0.13 -18.67 -3.70
N PRO A 38 -0.79 -19.52 -3.22
CA PRO A 38 -2.22 -19.47 -3.58
C PRO A 38 -2.95 -18.36 -2.82
N ASP A 39 -2.47 -17.13 -2.97
CA ASP A 39 -3.04 -15.92 -2.38
C ASP A 39 -4.05 -15.32 -3.37
N TYR A 40 -5.28 -15.86 -3.38
CA TYR A 40 -6.36 -15.42 -4.28
C TYR A 40 -7.02 -14.13 -3.79
N PHE A 41 -6.32 -12.99 -3.93
CA PHE A 41 -6.84 -11.70 -3.49
C PHE A 41 -7.60 -10.94 -4.59
N GLY A 42 -7.51 -11.36 -5.86
CA GLY A 42 -8.14 -10.65 -6.97
C GLY A 42 -9.65 -10.45 -6.86
N ASP A 43 -10.41 -11.42 -6.32
CA ASP A 43 -11.87 -11.27 -6.15
C ASP A 43 -12.26 -10.31 -5.02
N GLY A 44 -11.36 -10.15 -4.03
CA GLY A 44 -11.53 -9.20 -2.94
C GLY A 44 -11.28 -7.75 -3.35
N ILE A 45 -10.60 -7.51 -4.47
CA ILE A 45 -10.27 -6.17 -4.96
C ILE A 45 -11.42 -5.63 -5.79
N LYS A 46 -12.09 -4.59 -5.27
CA LYS A 46 -13.31 -4.05 -5.89
C LYS A 46 -13.20 -2.56 -6.17
N LEU A 47 -13.72 -2.16 -7.32
CA LEU A 47 -13.87 -0.77 -7.75
C LEU A 47 -15.28 -0.28 -7.40
N GLN A 48 -15.41 0.46 -6.30
CA GLN A 48 -16.69 0.87 -5.73
C GLN A 48 -16.88 2.38 -5.79
N ILE A 49 -18.06 2.81 -6.25
CA ILE A 49 -18.48 4.22 -6.16
C ILE A 49 -18.97 4.45 -4.74
N ILE A 50 -18.53 5.55 -4.11
CA ILE A 50 -18.87 5.86 -2.73
C ILE A 50 -19.61 7.19 -2.61
N GLN A 51 -20.46 7.30 -1.59
CA GLN A 51 -21.03 8.58 -1.21
C GLN A 51 -20.05 9.30 -0.28
N LYS A 52 -19.51 10.43 -0.76
CA LYS A 52 -18.56 11.28 -0.01
C LYS A 52 -18.99 11.56 1.43
N GLY A 53 -20.25 11.95 1.65
CA GLY A 53 -20.73 12.36 2.97
C GLY A 53 -20.65 11.25 4.01
N ILE A 54 -21.11 10.04 3.65
CA ILE A 54 -21.07 8.86 4.52
C ILE A 54 -19.62 8.41 4.73
N PHE A 55 -18.84 8.37 3.64
CA PHE A 55 -17.44 7.95 3.71
C PHE A 55 -16.57 8.87 4.58
N ALA A 56 -16.76 10.19 4.48
CA ALA A 56 -16.05 11.17 5.30
C ALA A 56 -16.40 11.03 6.79
N SER A 57 -17.66 10.71 7.12
CA SER A 57 -18.06 10.43 8.50
C SER A 57 -17.45 9.12 9.00
N ALA A 58 -17.54 8.06 8.20
CA ALA A 58 -16.98 6.75 8.53
C ALA A 58 -15.48 6.80 8.80
N LEU A 59 -14.71 7.55 8.00
CA LEU A 59 -13.27 7.73 8.24
C LEU A 59 -12.96 8.36 9.60
N LYS A 60 -13.75 9.34 10.04
CA LYS A 60 -13.57 9.99 11.35
C LYS A 60 -13.89 9.03 12.48
N VAL A 61 -14.95 8.25 12.35
CA VAL A 61 -15.30 7.23 13.34
C VAL A 61 -14.19 6.20 13.43
N VAL A 62 -13.73 5.63 12.31
CA VAL A 62 -12.67 4.61 12.29
C VAL A 62 -11.35 5.13 12.88
N GLU A 63 -11.02 6.41 12.65
CA GLU A 63 -9.73 6.96 13.08
C GLU A 63 -9.72 7.46 14.53
N PHE A 64 -10.85 7.94 15.05
CA PHE A 64 -10.88 8.61 16.35
C PHE A 64 -11.77 7.93 17.40
N TYR A 65 -12.68 7.05 16.99
CA TYR A 65 -13.53 6.33 17.91
C TYR A 65 -12.89 4.99 18.28
N HIS A 66 -12.29 4.96 19.47
CA HIS A 66 -11.71 3.76 20.06
C HIS A 66 -12.54 3.34 21.28
N PRO A 67 -13.54 2.43 21.11
CA PRO A 67 -14.40 2.03 22.22
C PRO A 67 -13.63 1.30 23.33
N GLU A 68 -12.51 0.64 23.00
CA GLU A 68 -11.66 -0.06 23.98
C GLU A 68 -10.98 0.89 24.98
N GLN A 69 -10.77 2.15 24.58
CA GLN A 69 -10.12 3.17 25.41
C GLN A 69 -11.11 3.99 26.22
N GLN A 70 -12.42 3.80 25.99
CA GLN A 70 -13.44 4.49 26.77
C GLN A 70 -13.53 3.87 28.16
N PRO A 71 -13.58 4.70 29.23
CA PRO A 71 -13.87 4.20 30.57
C PRO A 71 -15.19 3.45 30.51
N GLN A 72 -15.15 2.13 30.74
CA GLN A 72 -16.38 1.35 30.85
C GLN A 72 -17.22 2.02 31.93
N ALA A 73 -18.47 2.38 31.59
CA ALA A 73 -19.41 2.86 32.60
C ALA A 73 -19.37 1.88 33.77
N PRO A 74 -19.31 2.36 35.03
CA PRO A 74 -19.11 1.50 36.19
C PRO A 74 -20.13 0.36 36.11
N VAL A 75 -19.63 -0.85 35.86
CA VAL A 75 -20.41 -2.05 35.98
C VAL A 75 -20.75 -2.09 37.45
N HIS A 76 -21.99 -1.72 37.82
CA HIS A 76 -22.42 -1.80 39.21
C HIS A 76 -22.13 -3.22 39.68
N HIS A 77 -21.12 -3.36 40.52
CA HIS A 77 -20.70 -4.66 41.00
C HIS A 77 -21.89 -5.19 41.81
N PRO A 78 -22.35 -6.44 41.60
CA PRO A 78 -23.54 -6.98 42.28
C PRO A 78 -23.48 -7.00 43.81
N THR A 79 -22.34 -6.60 44.39
CA THR A 79 -21.97 -6.76 45.79
C THR A 79 -21.88 -5.45 46.57
N ASP A 80 -22.21 -4.29 45.98
CA ASP A 80 -22.18 -3.01 46.71
C ASP A 80 -23.50 -2.76 47.47
N PRO A 81 -23.52 -2.85 48.81
CA PRO A 81 -24.73 -2.69 49.63
C PRO A 81 -25.30 -1.27 49.65
N ALA A 82 -24.59 -0.27 49.12
CA ALA A 82 -25.10 1.10 48.98
C ALA A 82 -26.06 1.27 47.79
N THR A 83 -26.20 0.27 46.93
CA THR A 83 -27.03 0.31 45.72
C THR A 83 -28.20 -0.66 45.87
N ALA A 84 -29.43 -0.16 45.81
CA ALA A 84 -30.64 -0.96 46.02
C ALA A 84 -30.73 -2.15 45.04
N THR A 85 -30.61 -3.36 45.56
CA THR A 85 -30.54 -4.64 44.82
C THR A 85 -31.92 -5.13 44.35
N SER A 86 -32.70 -4.26 43.71
CA SER A 86 -33.75 -4.76 42.81
C SER A 86 -33.03 -5.11 41.51
N ALA A 87 -33.02 -6.40 41.14
CA ALA A 87 -32.47 -6.84 39.86
C ALA A 87 -33.11 -5.99 38.75
N THR A 88 -32.38 -4.99 38.27
CA THR A 88 -32.76 -4.23 37.09
C THR A 88 -32.61 -5.21 35.95
N ILE A 89 -33.74 -5.79 35.54
CA ILE A 89 -33.86 -6.46 34.26
C ILE A 89 -33.29 -5.46 33.25
N PRO A 90 -32.16 -5.74 32.59
CA PRO A 90 -31.62 -4.81 31.63
C PRO A 90 -32.73 -4.59 30.61
N ASP A 91 -33.15 -3.34 30.46
CA ASP A 91 -34.15 -2.97 29.49
C ASP A 91 -33.68 -3.53 28.14
N THR A 92 -34.36 -4.56 27.64
CA THR A 92 -33.93 -5.30 26.44
C THR A 92 -34.06 -4.42 25.19
N LEU A 93 -34.69 -3.26 25.34
CA LEU A 93 -34.78 -2.21 24.34
C LEU A 93 -33.59 -1.26 24.55
N ALA A 94 -32.53 -1.47 23.77
CA ALA A 94 -31.40 -0.55 23.74
C ALA A 94 -31.88 0.85 23.32
N ALA A 95 -31.91 1.79 24.27
CA ALA A 95 -32.12 3.20 23.97
C ALA A 95 -30.94 3.75 23.16
N SER A 96 -31.17 4.73 22.29
CA SER A 96 -30.13 5.33 21.44
C SER A 96 -28.94 5.92 22.22
N ASP A 97 -29.18 6.25 23.49
CA ASP A 97 -28.26 6.95 24.38
C ASP A 97 -27.52 6.00 25.33
N ASP A 98 -27.68 4.68 25.17
CA ASP A 98 -26.98 3.71 26.01
C ASP A 98 -25.47 3.72 25.72
N THR A 99 -24.68 4.01 26.77
CA THR A 99 -23.21 4.04 26.73
C THR A 99 -22.58 2.68 26.45
N ARG A 100 -23.35 1.59 26.58
CA ARG A 100 -22.90 0.23 26.23
C ARG A 100 -22.79 0.01 24.72
N LEU A 101 -23.40 0.88 23.91
CA LEU A 101 -23.37 0.78 22.45
C LEU A 101 -22.00 1.20 21.90
N THR A 102 -21.18 0.20 21.58
CA THR A 102 -19.80 0.39 21.06
C THR A 102 -19.69 0.34 19.52
N HIS A 103 -20.81 0.25 18.82
CA HIS A 103 -20.83 0.16 17.34
C HIS A 103 -20.67 1.55 16.70
N GLY A 104 -20.19 1.61 15.45
CA GLY A 104 -19.86 2.88 14.78
C GLY A 104 -21.04 3.81 14.44
N LEU A 105 -22.29 3.40 14.66
CA LEU A 105 -23.49 4.22 14.51
C LEU A 105 -24.03 4.74 15.85
N SER A 106 -23.35 4.44 16.97
CA SER A 106 -23.77 4.87 18.29
C SER A 106 -23.69 6.40 18.42
N ARG A 107 -24.46 6.93 19.37
CA ARG A 107 -24.40 8.35 19.70
C ARG A 107 -23.01 8.78 20.19
N THR A 108 -22.31 7.91 20.91
CA THR A 108 -20.94 8.14 21.38
C THR A 108 -19.94 8.25 20.21
N ALA A 109 -20.06 7.38 19.21
CA ALA A 109 -19.25 7.47 17.98
C ALA A 109 -19.52 8.77 17.21
N HIS A 110 -20.79 9.19 17.13
CA HIS A 110 -21.18 10.44 16.49
C HIS A 110 -20.62 11.67 17.22
N GLU A 111 -20.73 11.71 18.56
CA GLU A 111 -20.22 12.81 19.38
C GLU A 111 -18.70 12.95 19.25
N VAL A 112 -17.96 11.84 19.24
CA VAL A 112 -16.51 11.84 18.97
C VAL A 112 -16.22 12.38 17.58
N ALA A 113 -16.94 11.93 16.54
CA ALA A 113 -16.74 12.40 15.17
C ALA A 113 -17.07 13.90 14.99
N GLU A 114 -18.09 14.43 15.67
CA GLU A 114 -18.46 15.86 15.66
C GLU A 114 -17.52 16.72 16.50
N ALA A 115 -17.06 16.23 17.67
CA ALA A 115 -16.04 16.91 18.46
C ALA A 115 -14.77 17.14 17.63
N ASN A 116 -14.39 16.16 16.80
CA ASN A 116 -13.27 16.30 15.86
C ASN A 116 -13.53 17.34 14.77
N ARG A 117 -14.77 17.50 14.29
CA ARG A 117 -15.11 18.57 13.34
C ARG A 117 -14.84 19.96 13.93
N ARG A 118 -15.08 20.13 15.24
CA ARG A 118 -14.80 21.38 15.96
C ARG A 118 -13.30 21.54 16.25
N ASN A 119 -12.61 20.45 16.53
CA ASN A 119 -11.18 20.44 16.83
C ASN A 119 -10.33 20.38 15.54
N LYS A 120 -9.85 21.54 15.08
CA LYS A 120 -8.99 21.68 13.88
C LYS A 120 -7.69 20.86 13.89
N LYS A 121 -7.33 20.24 15.02
CA LYS A 121 -6.11 19.45 15.23
C LYS A 121 -6.26 17.96 14.88
N LEU A 122 -7.48 17.40 14.92
CA LEU A 122 -7.73 15.99 14.61
C LEU A 122 -8.19 15.86 13.16
N LYS A 123 -7.25 15.58 12.26
CA LYS A 123 -7.49 15.44 10.82
C LYS A 123 -6.94 14.11 10.31
N HIS A 124 -7.72 13.44 9.48
CA HIS A 124 -7.43 12.14 8.87
C HIS A 124 -6.57 12.22 7.60
N GLY A 125 -6.11 13.42 7.21
CA GLY A 125 -5.22 13.70 6.08
C GLY A 125 -5.88 13.63 4.70
N LEU A 126 -6.95 12.84 4.56
CA LEU A 126 -7.71 12.67 3.31
C LEU A 126 -8.75 13.77 3.04
N GLU A 127 -9.04 14.66 4.00
CA GLU A 127 -10.07 15.71 3.86
C GLU A 127 -10.01 16.49 2.53
N PRO A 128 -8.84 16.96 2.06
CA PRO A 128 -8.77 17.70 0.80
C PRO A 128 -9.07 16.82 -0.42
N LEU A 129 -8.79 15.52 -0.35
CA LEU A 129 -9.05 14.56 -1.42
C LEU A 129 -10.52 14.12 -1.46
N LEU A 130 -11.28 14.34 -0.38
CA LEU A 130 -12.70 14.05 -0.30
C LEU A 130 -13.54 15.14 -0.98
N SER A 131 -13.24 15.50 -2.23
CA SER A 131 -14.00 16.48 -3.00
C SER A 131 -14.49 15.89 -4.33
N GLY A 132 -15.71 16.23 -4.72
CA GLY A 132 -16.35 15.72 -5.93
C GLY A 132 -16.85 14.26 -5.83
N PRO A 133 -17.19 13.64 -6.98
CA PRO A 133 -17.58 12.24 -7.09
C PRO A 133 -16.37 11.32 -6.95
N LEU A 134 -16.44 10.36 -6.03
CA LEU A 134 -15.31 9.52 -5.63
C LEU A 134 -15.58 8.04 -5.87
N VAL A 135 -14.52 7.34 -6.23
CA VAL A 135 -14.45 5.89 -6.41
C VAL A 135 -13.26 5.36 -5.64
N LEU A 136 -13.44 4.24 -4.96
CA LEU A 136 -12.38 3.55 -4.24
C LEU A 136 -12.02 2.25 -4.93
N VAL A 137 -10.72 1.96 -4.94
CA VAL A 137 -10.21 0.59 -5.09
C VAL A 137 -9.76 0.11 -3.72
N THR A 138 -10.48 -0.86 -3.17
CA THR A 138 -10.15 -1.48 -1.90
C THR A 138 -9.33 -2.74 -2.14
N PHE A 139 -8.36 -2.97 -1.24
CA PHE A 139 -7.52 -4.15 -1.26
C PHE A 139 -7.66 -4.84 0.10
N PRO A 140 -7.92 -6.16 0.16
CA PRO A 140 -7.96 -6.89 1.42
C PRO A 140 -6.62 -6.86 2.16
N THR A 141 -5.53 -6.97 1.42
CA THR A 141 -4.15 -6.99 1.93
C THR A 141 -3.29 -6.03 1.12
N VAL A 142 -2.17 -5.57 1.70
CA VAL A 142 -1.22 -4.70 1.01
C VAL A 142 -0.35 -5.56 0.10
N SER A 143 -0.79 -5.72 -1.15
CA SER A 143 -0.04 -6.43 -2.18
C SER A 143 0.41 -5.47 -3.29
N PRO A 144 1.71 -5.12 -3.36
CA PRO A 144 2.28 -4.33 -4.44
C PRO A 144 2.02 -4.89 -5.84
N ARG A 145 2.02 -6.22 -6.03
CA ARG A 145 1.80 -6.86 -7.34
C ARG A 145 0.40 -6.60 -7.90
N HIS A 146 -0.62 -6.79 -7.07
CA HIS A 146 -2.00 -6.41 -7.41
C HIS A 146 -2.14 -4.91 -7.65
N LEU A 147 -1.53 -4.07 -6.80
CA LEU A 147 -1.58 -2.62 -6.92
C LEU A 147 -0.93 -2.14 -8.23
N LYS A 148 0.19 -2.74 -8.64
CA LYS A 148 0.84 -2.53 -9.93
C LYS A 148 -0.12 -2.79 -11.10
N ALA A 149 -0.80 -3.93 -11.11
CA ALA A 149 -1.78 -4.25 -12.14
C ALA A 149 -2.96 -3.27 -12.16
N VAL A 150 -3.39 -2.78 -10.99
CA VAL A 150 -4.41 -1.71 -10.93
C VAL A 150 -3.91 -0.42 -11.57
N PHE A 151 -2.66 -0.01 -11.34
CA PHE A 151 -2.10 1.18 -11.98
C PHE A 151 -1.92 1.02 -13.49
N GLU A 152 -1.46 -0.15 -13.96
CA GLU A 152 -1.33 -0.43 -15.39
C GLU A 152 -2.67 -0.31 -16.15
N ILE A 153 -3.79 -0.63 -15.50
CA ILE A 153 -5.13 -0.55 -16.09
C ILE A 153 -5.81 0.80 -15.87
N LEU A 154 -5.82 1.33 -14.64
CA LEU A 154 -6.63 2.51 -14.32
C LEU A 154 -5.90 3.84 -14.54
N ALA A 155 -4.58 3.88 -14.39
CA ALA A 155 -3.80 5.10 -14.50
C ALA A 155 -2.37 4.81 -15.01
N PRO A 156 -2.25 4.44 -16.31
CA PRO A 156 -0.96 4.06 -16.87
C PRO A 156 0.02 5.25 -16.85
N SER A 157 1.27 4.96 -16.52
CA SER A 157 2.37 5.93 -16.46
C SER A 157 3.62 5.37 -17.13
N LYS A 158 4.72 6.13 -17.17
CA LYS A 158 6.01 5.61 -17.68
C LYS A 158 6.51 4.40 -16.88
N GLU A 159 6.25 4.38 -15.58
CA GLU A 159 6.63 3.31 -14.65
C GLU A 159 5.69 2.09 -14.77
N PHE A 160 4.41 2.34 -15.10
CA PHE A 160 3.36 1.34 -15.24
C PHE A 160 2.78 1.38 -16.65
N PRO A 161 3.40 0.70 -17.63
CA PRO A 161 2.98 0.78 -19.02
C PRO A 161 1.62 0.12 -19.23
N ALA A 162 0.77 0.75 -20.04
CA ALA A 162 -0.53 0.18 -20.39
C ALA A 162 -0.37 -1.17 -21.13
N PRO A 163 -1.32 -2.12 -20.95
CA PRO A 163 -1.28 -3.39 -21.64
C PRO A 163 -1.26 -3.26 -23.17
N LYS A 164 -0.41 -4.06 -23.82
CA LYS A 164 -0.29 -4.10 -25.28
C LYS A 164 -1.60 -4.55 -25.93
N ARG A 165 -1.98 -3.93 -27.05
CA ARG A 165 -3.17 -4.27 -27.86
C ARG A 165 -3.31 -5.76 -28.20
N LYS A 166 -2.18 -6.42 -28.46
CA LYS A 166 -2.16 -7.86 -28.79
C LYS A 166 -2.50 -8.75 -27.59
N ALA A 167 -2.10 -8.33 -26.38
CA ALA A 167 -2.29 -9.13 -25.17
C ALA A 167 -3.69 -8.92 -24.58
N ASN A 168 -4.21 -7.69 -24.62
CA ASN A 168 -5.54 -7.34 -24.13
C ASN A 168 -6.26 -6.45 -25.16
N PRO A 169 -7.00 -7.03 -26.12
CA PRO A 169 -7.75 -6.24 -27.10
C PRO A 169 -8.91 -5.46 -26.44
N GLY A 170 -9.54 -6.02 -25.40
CA GLY A 170 -10.67 -5.41 -24.68
C GLY A 170 -10.33 -4.08 -23.99
N TYR A 171 -9.08 -3.92 -23.55
CA TYR A 171 -8.60 -2.65 -22.98
C TYR A 171 -8.65 -1.48 -23.99
N HIS A 172 -8.44 -1.75 -25.27
CA HIS A 172 -8.40 -0.73 -26.32
C HIS A 172 -9.76 -0.47 -26.98
N GLU A 173 -10.84 -1.00 -26.40
CA GLU A 173 -12.21 -0.71 -26.81
C GLU A 173 -12.53 0.78 -26.53
N PRO A 174 -13.23 1.50 -27.45
CA PRO A 174 -13.51 2.92 -27.30
C PRO A 174 -14.30 3.26 -26.02
N ALA A 175 -15.19 2.37 -25.57
CA ALA A 175 -15.94 2.56 -24.33
C ALA A 175 -15.02 2.55 -23.09
N VAL A 176 -14.05 1.63 -23.04
CA VAL A 176 -13.09 1.51 -21.93
C VAL A 176 -12.14 2.72 -21.95
N GLN A 177 -11.58 3.06 -23.11
CA GLN A 177 -10.65 4.18 -23.24
C GLN A 177 -11.31 5.52 -22.89
N SER A 178 -12.55 5.75 -23.33
CA SER A 178 -13.31 6.96 -22.95
C SER A 178 -13.60 6.99 -21.45
N GLY A 179 -13.87 5.84 -20.83
CA GLY A 179 -14.06 5.75 -19.38
C GLY A 179 -12.77 6.02 -18.59
N LEU A 180 -11.63 5.47 -19.02
CA LEU A 180 -10.34 5.65 -18.36
C LEU A 180 -9.88 7.12 -18.37
N GLN A 181 -10.10 7.84 -19.48
CA GLN A 181 -9.81 9.28 -19.57
C GLN A 181 -10.62 10.13 -18.56
N LYS A 182 -11.73 9.61 -18.04
CA LYS A 182 -12.59 10.28 -17.06
C LYS A 182 -12.28 9.87 -15.62
N LEU A 183 -11.35 8.95 -15.41
CA LEU A 183 -10.88 8.54 -14.09
C LEU A 183 -9.54 9.21 -13.78
N MET A 184 -9.43 9.78 -12.60
CA MET A 184 -8.20 10.43 -12.12
C MET A 184 -7.84 9.88 -10.76
N VAL A 185 -6.59 9.43 -10.58
CA VAL A 185 -6.06 9.07 -9.26
C VAL A 185 -5.90 10.35 -8.45
N LEU A 186 -6.39 10.35 -7.22
CA LEU A 186 -6.19 11.45 -6.28
C LEU A 186 -5.07 11.13 -5.27
N GLY A 187 -5.09 9.91 -4.75
CA GLY A 187 -4.12 9.46 -3.75
C GLY A 187 -4.45 8.07 -3.22
N ALA A 188 -3.74 7.68 -2.16
CA ALA A 188 -3.89 6.39 -1.54
C ALA A 188 -3.91 6.49 -0.02
N ARG A 189 -4.51 5.49 0.62
CA ARG A 189 -4.31 5.24 2.05
C ARG A 189 -3.80 3.82 2.21
N VAL A 190 -2.59 3.70 2.74
CA VAL A 190 -1.89 2.43 2.95
C VAL A 190 -1.56 2.37 4.45
N GLU A 191 -2.06 1.32 5.13
CA GLU A 191 -1.81 1.07 6.56
C GLU A 191 -2.05 2.28 7.47
N GLY A 192 -3.16 3.00 7.25
CA GLY A 192 -3.52 4.18 8.04
C GLY A 192 -2.81 5.47 7.65
N LYS A 193 -1.76 5.42 6.82
CA LYS A 193 -1.07 6.60 6.32
C LYS A 193 -1.62 7.04 4.96
N VAL A 194 -1.71 8.35 4.79
CA VAL A 194 -2.12 8.96 3.52
C VAL A 194 -0.89 9.13 2.65
N PHE A 195 -1.01 8.67 1.41
CA PHE A 195 -0.01 8.81 0.36
C PHE A 195 -0.61 9.63 -0.78
N ASP A 196 0.23 10.45 -1.38
CA ASP A 196 -0.04 11.14 -2.62
C ASP A 196 0.07 10.19 -3.82
N MET A 197 -0.07 10.72 -5.04
CA MET A 197 0.02 9.91 -6.25
C MET A 197 1.41 9.29 -6.44
N GLU A 198 2.48 10.03 -6.11
CA GLU A 198 3.85 9.54 -6.27
C GLU A 198 4.19 8.48 -5.21
N GLY A 199 3.81 8.72 -3.96
CA GLY A 199 3.93 7.72 -2.89
C GLY A 199 3.14 6.45 -3.19
N ALA A 200 1.92 6.57 -3.74
CA ALA A 200 1.15 5.40 -4.15
C ALA A 200 1.83 4.60 -5.27
N ARG A 201 2.40 5.29 -6.27
CA ARG A 201 3.19 4.68 -7.35
C ARG A 201 4.44 3.99 -6.80
N TRP A 202 5.14 4.62 -5.86
CA TRP A 202 6.29 4.01 -5.19
C TRP A 202 5.92 2.70 -4.48
N VAL A 203 4.80 2.65 -3.75
CA VAL A 203 4.34 1.39 -3.13
C VAL A 203 4.04 0.32 -4.18
N GLY A 204 3.54 0.72 -5.36
CA GLY A 204 3.31 -0.18 -6.49
C GLY A 204 4.56 -0.64 -7.23
N SER A 205 5.67 0.10 -7.14
CA SER A 205 6.93 -0.25 -7.79
C SER A 205 7.81 -1.16 -6.93
N ILE A 206 7.44 -1.42 -5.67
CA ILE A 206 8.14 -2.36 -4.80
C ILE A 206 8.05 -3.78 -5.39
N GLU A 207 9.18 -4.25 -5.91
CA GLU A 207 9.33 -5.60 -6.43
C GLU A 207 9.43 -6.62 -5.28
N GLY A 208 8.82 -7.79 -5.45
CA GLY A 208 8.87 -8.86 -4.44
C GLY A 208 7.98 -8.64 -3.20
N GLY A 209 7.24 -7.53 -3.11
CA GLY A 209 6.31 -7.28 -2.01
C GLY A 209 6.99 -7.26 -0.63
N LEU A 210 6.34 -7.85 0.37
CA LEU A 210 6.87 -7.93 1.73
C LEU A 210 8.18 -8.74 1.80
N ASP A 211 8.28 -9.79 0.98
CA ASP A 211 9.47 -10.63 0.93
C ASP A 211 10.64 -9.90 0.25
N GLY A 212 10.36 -9.02 -0.73
CA GLY A 212 11.33 -8.09 -1.31
C GLY A 212 11.87 -7.08 -0.29
N LEU A 213 10.99 -6.47 0.51
CA LEU A 213 11.41 -5.57 1.60
C LEU A 213 12.21 -6.30 2.68
N ARG A 214 11.82 -7.53 3.03
CA ARG A 214 12.59 -8.37 3.95
C ARG A 214 13.96 -8.72 3.37
N ALA A 215 14.04 -9.04 2.08
CA ALA A 215 15.30 -9.29 1.39
C ALA A 215 16.17 -8.03 1.36
N GLN A 216 15.59 -6.84 1.13
CA GLN A 216 16.32 -5.57 1.18
C GLN A 216 16.85 -5.29 2.59
N LEU A 217 16.06 -5.56 3.63
CA LEU A 217 16.51 -5.45 5.03
C LEU A 217 17.66 -6.43 5.32
N VAL A 218 17.54 -7.69 4.88
CA VAL A 218 18.61 -8.69 5.03
C VAL A 218 19.86 -8.26 4.28
N ALA A 219 19.73 -7.74 3.05
CA ALA A 219 20.85 -7.25 2.25
C ALA A 219 21.51 -6.01 2.88
N MET A 220 20.73 -5.08 3.45
CA MET A 220 21.28 -3.95 4.20
C MET A 220 22.03 -4.42 5.44
N LEU A 221 21.48 -5.40 6.16
CA LEU A 221 22.14 -5.98 7.35
C LEU A 221 23.43 -6.72 6.98
N GLN A 222 23.39 -7.52 5.91
CA GLN A 222 24.57 -8.21 5.35
C GLN A 222 25.61 -7.22 4.83
N GLY A 223 25.18 -6.10 4.22
CA GLY A 223 26.05 -5.03 3.74
C GLY A 223 26.86 -4.37 4.84
N VAL A 224 26.29 -4.20 6.04
CA VAL A 224 27.02 -3.70 7.22
C VAL A 224 28.12 -4.68 7.64
N GLY A 225 27.84 -5.98 7.67
CA GLY A 225 28.83 -7.02 7.96
C GLY A 225 29.93 -7.10 6.90
N ALA A 226 29.53 -7.09 5.62
CA ALA A 226 30.45 -7.09 4.48
C ALA A 226 31.33 -5.83 4.43
N GLY A 227 30.81 -4.68 4.91
CA GLY A 227 31.59 -3.45 5.03
C GLY A 227 32.78 -3.60 5.97
N ILE A 228 32.59 -4.23 7.13
CA ILE A 228 33.66 -4.45 8.11
C ILE A 228 34.69 -5.46 7.60
N THR A 229 34.25 -6.53 6.95
CA THR A 229 35.19 -7.50 6.37
C THR A 229 35.96 -6.90 5.21
N ASN A 230 35.30 -6.10 4.36
CA ASN A 230 35.96 -5.40 3.25
C ASN A 230 37.00 -4.39 3.74
N THR A 231 36.75 -3.68 4.85
CA THR A 231 37.76 -2.75 5.40
C THR A 231 38.95 -3.50 5.99
N LEU A 232 38.73 -4.62 6.68
CA LEU A 232 39.81 -5.48 7.19
C LEU A 232 40.61 -6.15 6.06
N GLU A 233 39.93 -6.64 5.02
CA GLU A 233 40.57 -7.25 3.85
C GLU A 233 41.27 -6.21 2.97
N SER A 234 40.84 -4.93 3.00
CA SER A 234 41.42 -3.84 2.20
C SER A 234 42.92 -3.67 2.44
N ALA A 235 43.40 -3.87 3.67
CA ALA A 235 44.82 -3.78 3.97
C ALA A 235 45.63 -4.96 3.38
N GLY A 236 45.03 -6.16 3.34
CA GLY A 236 45.65 -7.32 2.69
C GLY A 236 45.66 -7.19 1.17
N LYS A 237 44.55 -6.72 0.58
CA LYS A 237 44.44 -6.45 -0.85
C LYS A 237 45.40 -5.35 -1.32
N SER A 238 45.56 -4.26 -0.58
CA SER A 238 46.49 -3.18 -0.97
C SER A 238 47.95 -3.64 -0.97
N LEU A 239 48.35 -4.45 0.01
CA LEU A 239 49.68 -5.08 0.04
C LEU A 239 49.86 -6.06 -1.12
N TYR A 240 48.86 -6.92 -1.38
CA TYR A 240 48.88 -7.84 -2.53
C TYR A 240 49.02 -7.10 -3.86
N PHE A 241 48.22 -6.06 -4.09
CA PHE A 241 48.30 -5.26 -5.33
C PHE A 241 49.64 -4.53 -5.46
N THR A 242 50.25 -4.11 -4.36
CA THR A 242 51.58 -3.48 -4.36
C THR A 242 52.68 -4.49 -4.69
N MET A 243 52.62 -5.70 -4.11
CA MET A 243 53.56 -6.78 -4.41
C MET A 243 53.42 -7.27 -5.86
N GLU A 244 52.19 -7.43 -6.34
CA GLU A 244 51.92 -7.84 -7.72
C GLU A 244 52.33 -6.76 -8.73
N SER A 245 52.09 -5.47 -8.42
CA SER A 245 52.59 -4.36 -9.23
C SER A 245 54.12 -4.32 -9.27
N ARG A 246 54.80 -4.61 -8.17
CA ARG A 246 56.27 -4.71 -8.16
C ARG A 246 56.76 -5.90 -8.96
N ARG A 247 56.04 -7.03 -8.89
CA ARG A 247 56.34 -8.23 -9.66
C ARG A 247 56.19 -7.97 -11.16
N SER A 248 55.10 -7.35 -11.60
CA SER A 248 54.89 -7.04 -13.02
C SER A 248 55.96 -6.11 -13.57
N ILE A 249 56.39 -5.11 -12.80
CA ILE A 249 57.48 -4.20 -13.19
C ILE A 249 58.79 -4.97 -13.37
N LEU A 250 59.11 -5.90 -12.47
CA LEU A 250 60.33 -6.71 -12.59
C LEU A 250 60.27 -7.69 -13.77
N ASP A 251 59.10 -8.27 -14.04
CA ASP A 251 58.90 -9.14 -15.20
C ASP A 251 59.01 -8.34 -16.52
N ASP A 252 58.52 -7.11 -16.57
CA ASP A 252 58.65 -6.20 -17.72
C ASP A 252 60.07 -5.66 -17.88
N GLU A 253 60.76 -5.31 -16.78
CA GLU A 253 62.17 -4.93 -16.78
C GLU A 253 63.09 -6.08 -17.22
N GLN A 254 62.79 -7.33 -16.80
CA GLN A 254 63.51 -8.52 -17.24
C GLN A 254 63.28 -8.82 -18.73
N LYS A 255 62.05 -8.66 -19.24
CA LYS A 255 61.76 -8.77 -20.68
C LYS A 255 62.48 -7.69 -21.49
N ALA A 256 62.55 -6.46 -20.98
CA ALA A 256 63.30 -5.36 -21.60
C ALA A 256 64.82 -5.60 -21.61
N GLN A 257 65.38 -6.22 -20.56
CA GLN A 257 66.80 -6.60 -20.49
C GLN A 257 67.15 -7.84 -21.33
N ALA A 258 66.18 -8.73 -21.57
CA ALA A 258 66.33 -9.91 -22.44
C ALA A 258 66.19 -9.60 -23.94
N GLY A 259 65.86 -8.37 -24.33
CA GLY A 259 65.86 -7.93 -25.72
C GLY A 259 64.70 -8.47 -26.59
N GLU A 260 63.59 -8.90 -26.00
CA GLU A 260 62.36 -9.20 -26.77
C GLU A 260 61.51 -7.94 -26.95
N ALA A 261 61.42 -7.45 -28.19
CA ALA A 261 60.59 -6.31 -28.55
C ALA A 261 59.09 -6.60 -28.36
N PRO A 262 58.27 -5.60 -27.97
CA PRO A 262 56.84 -5.82 -27.77
C PRO A 262 56.14 -6.07 -29.11
N LYS A 263 55.35 -7.14 -29.20
CA LYS A 263 54.34 -7.28 -30.26
C LYS A 263 53.20 -6.31 -29.95
N GLU A 264 53.03 -5.32 -30.82
CA GLU A 264 51.86 -4.44 -30.88
C GLU A 264 50.56 -5.27 -31.03
N GLY A 265 49.55 -4.87 -30.25
CA GLY A 265 48.16 -5.34 -30.28
C GLY A 265 47.31 -4.43 -29.42
#